data_AF-A0A8T5T3E0-F1
#
_entry.id   AF-A0A8T5T3E0-F1
#
_cell.length_a   1.000
_cell.length_b   1.000
_cell.length_c   1.000
_cell.angle_alpha   90.00
_cell.angle_beta   90.00
_cell.angle_gamma   90.00
#
_symmetry.space_group_name_H-M   'P 1'
#
loop_
_entity.id
_entity.type
_entity.pdbx_description
1 polymer ?
#
loop_
_entity_poly.entity_id
_entity_poly.type
_entity_poly.pdbx_seq_one_letter_code
_entity_poly.pdbx_strand_id
1 'polypeptide(L)' 'MDVTWGTNPFVADSTADPDNDGLTNEEEQFYETDPTNSDSDGDGLDDGMEVDLGYDPTDPYSNPGGGGGFFFP' A
#
# COMPACT_ATOMS: atom_id res chain seq x y z
N MET A 1 -4.99 -0.88 28.28
CA MET A 1 -4.62 -1.63 27.07
C MET A 1 -5.08 -0.75 25.94
N ASP A 2 -4.16 0.12 25.54
CA ASP A 2 -4.44 1.23 24.64
C ASP A 2 -4.46 0.67 23.23
N VAL A 3 -5.61 0.82 22.56
CA VAL A 3 -5.85 0.35 21.18
C VAL A 3 -5.50 1.47 20.22
N THR A 4 -4.35 2.11 20.47
CA THR A 4 -3.75 3.10 19.58
C THR A 4 -3.02 2.31 18.52
N TRP A 5 -3.43 2.46 17.27
CA TRP A 5 -2.75 2.04 16.05
C TRP A 5 -1.27 1.75 16.31
N GLY A 6 -0.95 0.45 16.30
CA GLY A 6 0.25 -0.09 16.90
C GLY A 6 1.47 0.70 16.46
N THR A 7 2.12 1.37 17.41
CA THR A 7 3.52 1.76 17.30
C THR A 7 4.35 0.49 17.23
N ASN A 8 4.23 -0.24 16.12
CA ASN A 8 5.09 -1.32 15.77
C ASN A 8 6.48 -0.70 15.67
N PRO A 9 7.45 -1.10 16.52
CA PRO A 9 8.79 -0.51 16.49
C PRO A 9 9.49 -0.67 15.13
N PHE A 10 8.95 -1.51 14.23
CA PHE A 10 9.38 -1.62 12.83
C PHE A 10 8.90 -0.46 11.94
N VAL A 11 7.70 0.10 12.16
CA VAL A 11 7.18 1.28 11.44
C VAL A 11 7.83 2.58 11.93
N ALA A 12 8.43 2.55 13.12
CA ALA A 12 9.13 3.71 13.68
C ALA A 12 10.40 4.09 12.91
N ASP A 13 10.97 3.17 12.13
CA ASP A 13 12.08 3.47 11.24
C ASP A 13 11.54 3.86 9.86
N SER A 14 11.53 5.15 9.56
CA SER A 14 11.00 5.69 8.30
C SER A 14 11.67 5.11 7.05
N THR A 15 12.86 4.51 7.19
CA THR A 15 13.64 3.92 6.09
C THR A 15 13.57 2.40 6.02
N ALA A 16 12.85 1.76 6.94
CA ALA A 16 12.60 0.33 6.89
C ALA A 16 11.47 0.01 5.92
N ASP A 17 11.53 -1.20 5.38
CA ASP A 17 10.57 -1.82 4.47
C ASP A 17 10.23 -3.19 5.11
N PRO A 18 9.22 -3.25 6.02
CA PRO A 18 8.95 -4.42 6.85
C PRO A 18 8.36 -5.61 6.08
N ASP A 19 7.59 -5.37 5.02
CA ASP A 19 6.94 -6.37 4.19
C ASP A 19 7.71 -6.69 2.89
N ASN A 20 8.73 -5.89 2.55
CA ASN A 20 9.65 -6.08 1.43
C ASN A 20 8.96 -5.95 0.07
N ASP A 21 8.00 -5.02 -0.03
CA ASP A 21 7.24 -4.72 -1.24
C ASP A 21 7.97 -3.70 -2.15
N GLY A 22 8.98 -3.01 -1.59
CA GLY A 22 9.78 -1.99 -2.27
C GLY A 22 9.48 -0.55 -1.86
N LEU A 23 8.51 -0.33 -0.96
CA LEU A 23 8.23 0.96 -0.33
C LEU A 23 8.80 0.97 1.10
N THR A 24 9.39 2.11 1.47
CA THR A 24 9.74 2.36 2.86
C THR A 24 8.53 2.86 3.64
N ASN A 25 8.54 2.68 4.96
CA ASN A 25 7.49 3.18 5.86
C ASN A 25 7.15 4.69 5.63
N GLU A 26 8.12 5.52 5.22
CA GLU A 26 7.88 6.92 4.84
C GLU A 26 7.11 7.07 3.54
N GLU A 27 7.45 6.27 2.53
CA GLU A 27 6.75 6.21 1.24
C GLU A 27 5.34 5.66 1.43
N GLU A 28 5.18 4.62 2.23
CA GLU A 28 3.87 4.05 2.54
C GLU A 28 2.97 5.03 3.29
N GLN A 29 3.53 5.83 4.21
CA GLN A 29 2.81 6.94 4.82
C GLN A 29 2.39 8.02 3.81
N PHE A 30 3.17 8.21 2.74
CA PHE A 30 2.87 9.16 1.67
C PHE A 30 1.78 8.62 0.73
N TYR A 31 1.78 7.32 0.46
CA TYR A 31 0.79 6.62 -0.37
C TYR A 31 -0.45 6.15 0.41
N GLU A 32 -0.47 6.34 1.74
CA GLU A 32 -1.55 5.90 2.64
C GLU A 32 -1.75 4.36 2.67
N THR A 33 -0.66 3.60 2.47
CA THR A 33 -0.63 2.13 2.50
C THR A 33 -0.26 1.59 3.91
N ASP A 34 -0.36 0.27 4.10
CA ASP A 34 -0.05 -0.42 5.35
C ASP A 34 1.40 -0.93 5.37
N PRO A 35 2.27 -0.37 6.24
CA PRO A 35 3.69 -0.71 6.36
C PRO A 35 4.05 -2.13 6.82
N THR A 36 3.06 -2.99 6.91
CA THR A 36 3.24 -4.38 7.29
C THR A 36 2.49 -5.33 6.37
N ASN A 37 1.95 -4.82 5.27
CA ASN A 37 1.16 -5.56 4.32
C ASN A 37 1.48 -5.09 2.91
N SER A 38 2.19 -5.95 2.17
CA SER A 38 2.66 -5.62 0.82
C SER A 38 1.54 -5.36 -0.19
N ASP A 39 0.30 -5.75 0.08
CA ASP A 39 -0.87 -5.60 -0.79
C ASP A 39 -2.00 -4.97 0.06
N SER A 40 -1.98 -3.65 0.18
CA SER A 40 -2.82 -2.90 1.12
C SER A 40 -4.30 -2.95 0.78
N ASP A 41 -4.62 -2.99 -0.51
CA ASP A 41 -6.00 -3.04 -0.99
C ASP A 41 -6.51 -4.46 -1.27
N GLY A 42 -5.61 -5.45 -1.30
CA GLY A 42 -5.91 -6.87 -1.39
C GLY A 42 -6.24 -7.33 -2.81
N ASP A 43 -5.76 -6.63 -3.84
CA ASP A 43 -6.03 -6.96 -5.24
C ASP A 43 -5.07 -8.01 -5.83
N GLY A 44 -3.99 -8.30 -5.11
CA GLY A 44 -2.95 -9.26 -5.47
C GLY A 44 -1.73 -8.66 -6.16
N LEU A 45 -1.59 -7.33 -6.15
CA LEU A 45 -0.37 -6.61 -6.51
C LEU A 45 0.27 -6.01 -5.27
N ASP A 46 1.59 -5.89 -5.33
CA ASP A 46 2.32 -5.27 -4.23
C ASP A 46 2.22 -3.74 -4.37
N ASP A 47 2.02 -3.00 -3.26
CA ASP A 47 1.83 -1.55 -3.24
C ASP A 47 2.98 -0.83 -3.96
N GLY A 48 4.23 -1.26 -3.71
CA GLY A 48 5.42 -0.78 -4.41
C GLY A 48 5.42 -1.03 -5.91
N MET A 49 4.86 -2.16 -6.37
CA MET A 49 4.69 -2.43 -7.79
C MET A 49 3.66 -1.51 -8.43
N GLU A 50 2.57 -1.24 -7.73
CA GLU A 50 1.53 -0.32 -8.18
C GLU A 50 2.06 1.11 -8.30
N VAL A 51 2.80 1.59 -7.30
CA VAL A 51 3.48 2.89 -7.33
C VAL A 51 4.45 3.00 -8.50
N ASP A 52 5.29 1.98 -8.74
CA ASP A 52 6.25 1.96 -9.85
C ASP A 52 5.57 1.99 -11.22
N LEU A 53 4.36 1.42 -11.31
CA LEU A 53 3.54 1.41 -12.52
C LEU A 53 2.66 2.66 -12.66
N GLY A 54 2.54 3.48 -11.62
CA GLY A 54 1.72 4.69 -11.57
C GLY A 54 0.23 4.44 -11.30
N TYR A 55 -0.07 3.35 -10.59
CA TYR A 55 -1.39 2.99 -10.08
C TYR A 55 -1.60 3.50 -8.65
N ASP A 56 -2.78 3.23 -8.08
CA ASP A 56 -3.17 3.68 -6.74
C ASP A 56 -3.19 2.45 -5.82
N PRO A 57 -2.21 2.30 -4.91
CA PRO A 57 -2.05 1.11 -4.07
C PRO A 57 -3.11 0.99 -2.95
N THR A 58 -4.07 1.90 -2.92
CA THR A 58 -5.18 1.88 -1.97
C THR A 58 -6.52 1.59 -2.64
N ASP A 59 -6.53 1.46 -3.96
CA ASP A 59 -7.72 1.21 -4.77
C ASP A 59 -7.61 -0.15 -5.49
N PRO A 60 -8.35 -1.18 -5.05
CA PRO A 60 -8.23 -2.55 -5.56
C PRO A 60 -8.71 -2.72 -7.01
N TYR A 61 -9.14 -1.63 -7.65
CA TYR A 61 -9.49 -1.57 -9.06
C TYR A 61 -8.42 -0.84 -9.90
N SER A 62 -7.35 -0.38 -9.30
CA SER A 62 -6.27 0.39 -9.92
C SER A 62 -5.11 -0.52 -10.31
N ASN A 63 -5.33 -1.45 -11.24
CA ASN A 63 -4.30 -2.43 -11.61
C ASN A 63 -4.09 -2.56 -13.12
N PRO A 64 -2.92 -3.08 -13.57
CA PRO A 64 -2.64 -3.47 -14.95
C PRO A 64 -3.47 -4.69 -15.38
N GLY A 65 -4.79 -4.54 -15.41
CA GLY A 65 -5.74 -5.59 -15.79
C GLY A 65 -7.21 -5.22 -15.57
N GLY A 66 -7.48 -4.37 -14.57
CA GLY A 66 -8.80 -3.86 -14.22
C GLY A 66 -9.13 -2.63 -15.03
N GLY A 67 -9.59 -2.87 -16.26
CA GLY A 67 -10.11 -1.81 -17.11
C GLY A 67 -11.17 -0.99 -16.37
N GLY A 68 -10.89 0.30 -16.18
CA GLY A 68 -11.92 1.30 -15.96
C GLY A 68 -13.03 1.09 -16.98
N GLY A 69 -14.20 0.67 -16.52
CA GLY A 69 -15.13 0.04 -17.44
C GLY A 69 -16.54 -0.19 -16.97
N PHE A 70 -17.05 0.46 -15.92
CA PHE A 70 -18.50 0.53 -15.70
C PHE A 70 -18.95 1.93 -15.29
N PHE A 71 -18.83 2.84 -16.25
CA PHE A 71 -19.71 4.01 -16.37
C PHE A 71 -21.16 3.49 -16.47
N PHE A 72 -21.99 3.75 -15.47
CA PHE A 72 -23.44 3.72 -15.65
C PHE A 72 -24.02 5.08 -15.24
N PRO A 73 -24.90 5.68 -16.08
CA PRO A 73 -25.38 7.05 -15.98
C PRO A 73 -26.31 7.34 -14.80
#